data_AF-A0A950V645-F1
#
_entry.id   AF-A0A950V645-F1
#
_cell.length_a   1.000
_cell.length_b   1.000
_cell.length_c   1.000
_cell.angle_alpha   90.00
_cell.angle_beta   90.00
_cell.angle_gamma   90.00
#
_symmetry.space_group_name_H-M   'P 1'
#
loop_
_entity.id
_entity.type
_entity.pdbx_description
1 polymer ?
#
loop_
_entity_poly.entity_id
_entity_poly.type
_entity_poly.pdbx_seq_one_letter_code
_entity_poly.pdbx_strand_id
1 'polypeptide(L)'
;METLIQISPQSLTGVQTEPTATPLKSAHRGYYIYVTEACNLRCSYCFVTDKQNHNHLSDRMAVTIADFVMADASENKDAYIHFFGGEPLIRANTVDYLAGTFRTWSRKTGITLRLGITTNGTLLNTRNCEMLKRHQIGVQLSLDGGKQGNDVHRQIMGGTQRGLRAAGAFEMVQIENYLEIFRRGAA
;
A
#
# COMPACT_ATOMS: atom_id res chain seq x y z
N MET A 1 16.96 -18.77 41.85
CA MET A 1 15.55 -18.62 42.28
C MET A 1 14.76 -18.18 41.07
N GLU A 2 14.38 -19.13 40.22
CA GLU A 2 13.43 -18.91 39.12
C GLU A 2 12.06 -19.34 39.62
N THR A 3 11.16 -18.39 39.82
CA THR A 3 9.76 -18.68 40.13
C THR A 3 9.04 -18.90 38.81
N LEU A 4 8.96 -20.16 38.37
CA LEU A 4 8.10 -20.59 37.26
C LEU A 4 6.64 -20.46 37.70
N ILE A 5 5.91 -19.51 37.12
CA ILE A 5 4.45 -19.43 37.25
C ILE A 5 3.86 -20.55 36.39
N GLN A 6 3.47 -21.66 37.01
CA GLN A 6 2.68 -22.69 36.35
C GLN A 6 1.23 -22.23 36.20
N ILE A 7 0.84 -21.87 34.99
CA ILE A 7 -0.57 -21.62 34.64
C ILE A 7 -1.20 -22.98 34.30
N SER A 8 -2.18 -23.41 35.09
CA SER A 8 -2.95 -24.64 34.84
C SER A 8 -3.83 -24.48 33.59
N PRO A 9 -3.93 -25.48 32.68
CA PRO A 9 -4.70 -25.38 31.43
C PRO A 9 -6.23 -25.29 31.58
N GLN A 10 -6.75 -25.32 32.80
CA GLN A 10 -8.19 -25.55 33.06
C GLN A 10 -9.04 -24.27 33.06
N SER A 11 -8.50 -23.09 32.78
CA SER A 11 -9.25 -21.82 32.87
C SER A 11 -9.80 -21.27 31.53
N LEU A 12 -9.66 -21.99 30.41
CA LEU A 12 -10.05 -21.50 29.08
C LEU A 12 -11.32 -22.14 28.48
N THR A 13 -12.08 -22.93 29.25
CA THR A 13 -13.28 -23.63 28.73
C THR A 13 -14.54 -22.77 28.68
N GLY A 14 -14.43 -21.44 28.77
CA GLY A 14 -15.57 -20.52 28.82
C GLY A 14 -15.54 -19.34 27.85
N VAL A 15 -14.51 -19.23 26.99
CA VAL A 15 -14.49 -18.17 25.98
C VAL A 15 -15.41 -18.60 24.84
N GLN A 16 -16.60 -18.03 24.79
CA GLN A 16 -17.47 -18.11 23.62
C GLN A 16 -16.69 -17.56 22.42
N THR A 17 -16.33 -18.44 21.48
CA THR A 17 -15.52 -18.11 20.28
C THR A 17 -16.36 -17.58 19.12
N GLU A 18 -17.68 -17.49 19.28
CA GLU A 18 -18.53 -16.92 18.23
C GLU A 18 -18.62 -15.41 18.40
N PRO A 19 -18.25 -14.62 17.37
CA PRO A 19 -18.47 -13.18 17.39
C PRO A 19 -19.99 -12.92 17.49
N THR A 20 -20.48 -12.65 18.69
CA THR A 20 -21.87 -12.28 18.98
C THR A 20 -22.20 -10.85 18.53
N ALA A 21 -21.22 -10.11 18.01
CA ALA A 21 -21.42 -8.78 17.47
C ALA A 21 -22.02 -8.89 16.07
N THR A 22 -23.24 -8.38 15.91
CA THR A 22 -23.78 -8.00 14.60
C THR A 22 -22.71 -7.17 13.88
N PRO A 23 -22.28 -7.54 12.65
CA PRO A 23 -21.31 -6.75 11.92
C PRO A 23 -21.80 -5.32 11.84
N LEU A 24 -21.05 -4.38 12.41
CA LEU A 24 -21.35 -2.96 12.27
C LEU A 24 -21.41 -2.67 10.77
N LYS A 25 -22.60 -2.37 10.24
CA LYS A 25 -22.75 -1.82 8.89
C LYS A 25 -22.13 -0.43 8.91
N SER A 26 -20.81 -0.38 8.71
CA SER A 26 -20.08 0.87 8.56
C SER A 26 -20.60 1.59 7.33
N ALA A 27 -20.89 2.89 7.46
CA ALA A 27 -21.23 3.75 6.33
C ALA A 27 -20.07 3.86 5.33
N HIS A 28 -18.85 3.54 5.76
CA HIS A 28 -17.61 3.60 4.98
C HIS A 28 -17.00 2.21 4.79
N ARG A 29 -16.62 1.87 3.55
CA ARG A 29 -15.85 0.65 3.26
C ARG A 29 -14.43 1.00 2.88
N GLY A 30 -13.46 0.31 3.46
CA GLY A 30 -12.04 0.50 3.21
C GLY A 30 -11.38 -0.78 2.70
N TYR A 31 -10.61 -0.67 1.62
CA TYR A 31 -9.90 -1.81 1.01
C TYR A 31 -8.43 -1.47 0.83
N TYR A 32 -7.56 -2.42 1.21
CA TYR A 32 -6.14 -2.39 0.88
C TYR A 32 -5.88 -3.40 -0.22
N ILE A 33 -5.56 -2.93 -1.42
CA ILE A 33 -5.26 -3.77 -2.56
C ILE A 33 -3.76 -4.00 -2.60
N TYR A 34 -3.35 -5.22 -2.30
CA TYR A 34 -1.96 -5.64 -2.36
C TYR A 34 -1.57 -5.91 -3.82
N VAL A 35 -0.87 -4.98 -4.45
CA VAL A 35 -0.62 -5.00 -5.91
C VAL A 35 0.50 -5.97 -6.29
N THR A 36 1.53 -6.06 -5.46
CA THR A 36 2.76 -6.80 -5.74
C THR A 36 3.57 -7.04 -4.47
N GLU A 37 4.24 -8.18 -4.35
CA GLU A 37 5.25 -8.43 -3.31
C GLU A 37 6.63 -7.82 -3.67
N ALA A 38 6.93 -7.70 -4.96
CA ALA A 38 8.19 -7.12 -5.41
C ALA A 38 8.40 -5.68 -4.91
N CYS A 39 9.65 -5.38 -4.56
CA CYS A 39 10.09 -4.08 -4.11
C CYS A 39 11.55 -3.86 -4.55
N ASN A 40 11.89 -2.62 -4.90
CA ASN A 40 13.27 -2.23 -5.21
C ASN A 40 14.09 -1.90 -3.96
N LEU A 41 13.50 -1.99 -2.76
CA LEU A 41 14.16 -1.86 -1.46
C LEU A 41 14.05 -3.15 -0.63
N ARG A 42 15.02 -3.34 0.27
CA ARG A 42 15.12 -4.41 1.28
C ARG A 42 15.12 -3.82 2.68
N CYS A 43 14.01 -3.22 3.07
CA CYS A 43 13.94 -2.58 4.38
C CYS A 43 14.08 -3.62 5.51
N SER A 44 14.92 -3.34 6.51
CA SER A 44 15.26 -4.28 7.60
C SER A 44 14.06 -4.75 8.43
N TYR A 45 13.03 -3.92 8.56
CA TYR A 45 11.80 -4.24 9.31
C TYR A 45 10.63 -4.69 8.41
N CYS A 46 10.87 -4.91 7.12
CA CYS A 46 9.78 -5.22 6.20
C CYS A 46 9.25 -6.64 6.40
N PHE A 47 7.94 -6.79 6.57
CA PHE A 47 7.28 -8.09 6.70
C PHE A 47 7.30 -8.92 5.41
N VAL A 48 7.53 -8.29 4.26
CA VAL A 48 7.69 -8.98 2.96
C VAL A 48 9.14 -9.39 2.83
N THR A 49 9.44 -10.65 3.11
CA THR A 49 10.80 -11.17 3.18
C THR A 49 11.36 -11.49 1.80
N ASP A 50 10.55 -12.04 0.90
CA ASP A 50 10.96 -12.31 -0.48
C ASP A 50 10.59 -11.13 -1.40
N LYS A 51 11.56 -10.23 -1.59
CA LYS A 51 11.43 -9.05 -2.46
C LYS A 51 11.64 -9.36 -3.95
N GLN A 52 12.10 -10.56 -4.27
CA GLN A 52 12.28 -11.03 -5.65
C GLN A 52 11.09 -11.88 -6.09
N ASN A 53 10.19 -12.25 -5.18
CA ASN A 53 8.97 -12.96 -5.52
C ASN A 53 8.12 -12.13 -6.48
N HIS A 54 7.77 -12.74 -7.61
CA HIS A 54 6.99 -12.12 -8.67
C HIS A 54 5.48 -12.31 -8.47
N ASN A 55 5.05 -12.52 -7.24
CA ASN A 55 3.65 -12.52 -6.87
C ASN A 55 3.09 -11.11 -7.05
N HIS A 56 2.36 -10.94 -8.14
CA HIS A 56 1.72 -9.70 -8.55
C HIS A 56 0.27 -9.99 -8.86
N LEU A 57 -0.58 -8.98 -8.74
CA LEU A 57 -1.89 -9.05 -9.37
C LEU A 57 -1.73 -9.22 -10.88
N SER A 58 -2.22 -10.35 -11.38
CA SER A 58 -2.45 -10.53 -12.81
C SER A 58 -3.60 -9.63 -13.27
N ASP A 59 -3.65 -9.34 -14.57
CA ASP A 59 -4.73 -8.50 -15.13
C ASP A 59 -6.11 -9.11 -14.86
N ARG A 60 -6.23 -10.44 -14.98
CA ARG A 60 -7.47 -11.16 -14.63
C ARG A 60 -7.84 -10.97 -13.16
N MET A 61 -6.87 -11.10 -12.24
CA MET A 61 -7.12 -10.92 -10.82
C MET A 61 -7.47 -9.47 -10.48
N ALA A 62 -6.86 -8.50 -11.16
CA ALA A 62 -7.18 -7.08 -10.99
C ALA A 62 -8.65 -6.79 -11.37
N VAL A 63 -9.15 -7.38 -12.47
CA VAL A 63 -10.58 -7.31 -12.84
C VAL A 63 -11.45 -7.91 -11.74
N THR A 64 -11.13 -9.14 -11.30
CA THR A 64 -11.91 -9.83 -10.26
C THR A 64 -11.95 -9.06 -8.94
N ILE A 65 -10.83 -8.47 -8.52
CA ILE A 65 -10.77 -7.63 -7.31
C ILE A 65 -11.61 -6.37 -7.49
N ALA A 66 -11.55 -5.73 -8.66
CA ALA A 66 -12.37 -4.55 -8.93
C ALA A 66 -13.85 -4.88 -8.82
N ASP A 67 -14.30 -5.97 -9.46
CA ASP A 67 -15.70 -6.42 -9.42
C ASP A 67 -16.14 -6.70 -7.98
N PHE A 68 -15.31 -7.40 -7.20
CA PHE A 68 -15.59 -7.66 -5.79
C PHE A 68 -15.76 -6.37 -4.98
N VAL A 69 -14.79 -5.44 -5.07
CA VAL A 69 -14.82 -4.18 -4.32
C VAL A 69 -16.04 -3.34 -4.69
N MET A 70 -16.36 -3.24 -5.98
CA MET A 70 -17.50 -2.47 -6.47
C MET A 70 -18.83 -3.07 -6.03
N ALA A 71 -18.94 -4.40 -5.96
CA ALA A 71 -20.14 -5.09 -5.48
C ALA A 71 -20.31 -4.93 -3.96
N ASP A 72 -19.26 -5.19 -3.18
CA ASP A 72 -19.33 -5.11 -1.70
C ASP A 72 -19.58 -3.68 -1.20
N ALA A 73 -19.03 -2.68 -1.89
CA ALA A 73 -19.23 -1.28 -1.55
C ALA A 73 -20.49 -0.64 -2.17
N SER A 74 -21.31 -1.37 -2.93
CA SER A 74 -22.42 -0.81 -3.71
C SER A 74 -23.51 -0.14 -2.87
N GLU A 75 -23.73 -0.59 -1.63
CA GLU A 75 -24.71 -0.02 -0.69
C GLU A 75 -24.12 1.13 0.16
N ASN A 76 -22.84 1.44 0.02
CA ASN A 76 -22.15 2.43 0.83
C ASN A 76 -22.18 3.82 0.20
N LYS A 77 -22.21 4.86 1.03
CA LYS A 77 -22.08 6.26 0.57
C LYS A 77 -20.65 6.59 0.17
N ASP A 78 -19.68 6.00 0.88
CA ASP A 78 -18.26 6.29 0.74
C ASP A 78 -17.44 4.99 0.62
N ALA A 79 -16.45 5.02 -0.27
CA ALA A 79 -15.47 3.97 -0.42
C ALA A 79 -14.04 4.53 -0.38
N TYR A 80 -13.16 3.83 0.32
CA TYR A 80 -11.73 4.10 0.36
C TYR A 80 -10.97 2.89 -0.20
N ILE A 81 -10.13 3.14 -1.20
CA ILE A 81 -9.30 2.11 -1.82
C ILE A 81 -7.85 2.56 -1.74
N HIS A 82 -7.01 1.74 -1.13
CA HIS A 82 -5.60 2.03 -0.92
C HIS A 82 -4.72 0.99 -1.60
N PHE A 83 -3.87 1.43 -2.52
CA PHE A 83 -2.89 0.57 -3.18
C PHE A 83 -1.68 0.35 -2.27
N PHE A 84 -1.35 -0.91 -2.02
CA PHE A 84 -0.29 -1.33 -1.11
C PHE A 84 0.54 -2.46 -1.72
N GLY A 85 1.56 -2.95 -1.01
CA GLY A 85 2.40 -4.05 -1.45
C GLY A 85 3.84 -3.95 -0.96
N GLY A 86 4.75 -4.53 -1.73
CA GLY A 86 6.18 -4.22 -1.71
C GLY A 86 6.44 -2.78 -2.16
N GLU A 87 6.46 -2.54 -3.48
CA GLU A 87 6.38 -1.19 -4.05
C GLU A 87 5.33 -1.16 -5.18
N PRO A 88 4.13 -0.58 -4.94
CA PRO A 88 3.03 -0.63 -5.90
C PRO A 88 3.36 0.07 -7.22
N LEU A 89 4.24 1.08 -7.24
CA LEU A 89 4.62 1.78 -8.48
C LEU A 89 5.48 0.92 -9.43
N ILE A 90 6.00 -0.23 -9.00
CA ILE A 90 6.59 -1.24 -9.91
C ILE A 90 5.51 -1.74 -10.89
N ARG A 91 4.25 -1.79 -10.46
CA ARG A 91 3.09 -2.20 -11.26
C ARG A 91 2.17 -1.01 -11.54
N ALA A 92 2.74 0.16 -11.85
CA ALA A 92 1.99 1.39 -12.09
C ALA A 92 0.86 1.25 -13.13
N ASN A 93 1.01 0.39 -14.15
CA ASN A 93 -0.05 0.14 -15.13
C ASN A 93 -1.29 -0.53 -14.51
N THR A 94 -1.07 -1.49 -13.60
CA THR A 94 -2.15 -2.15 -12.86
C THR A 94 -2.84 -1.16 -11.92
N VAL A 95 -2.07 -0.27 -11.28
CA VAL A 95 -2.61 0.82 -10.46
C VAL A 95 -3.45 1.79 -11.30
N ASP A 96 -2.94 2.24 -12.46
CA ASP A 96 -3.65 3.15 -13.38
C ASP A 96 -4.98 2.54 -13.84
N TYR A 97 -4.95 1.27 -14.26
CA TYR A 97 -6.14 0.52 -14.65
C TYR A 97 -7.18 0.47 -13.53
N LEU A 98 -6.81 0.02 -12.33
CA LEU A 98 -7.72 -0.09 -11.20
C LEU A 98 -8.28 1.28 -10.78
N ALA A 99 -7.42 2.30 -10.67
CA ALA A 99 -7.83 3.64 -10.33
C ALA A 99 -8.84 4.20 -11.34
N GLY A 100 -8.60 4.02 -12.64
CA GLY A 100 -9.52 4.42 -13.71
C GLY A 100 -10.87 3.70 -13.62
N THR A 101 -10.85 2.39 -13.35
CA THR A 101 -12.05 1.58 -13.13
C THR A 101 -12.86 2.11 -11.95
N PHE A 102 -12.24 2.30 -10.79
CA PHE A 102 -12.94 2.77 -9.59
C PHE A 102 -13.44 4.21 -9.75
N ARG A 103 -12.69 5.10 -10.40
CA ARG A 103 -13.16 6.47 -10.71
C ARG A 103 -14.36 6.46 -11.64
N THR A 104 -14.39 5.55 -12.61
CA THR A 104 -15.56 5.39 -13.50
C THR A 104 -16.76 4.86 -12.74
N TRP A 105 -16.57 3.87 -11.88
CA TRP A 105 -17.62 3.35 -11.00
C TRP A 105 -18.19 4.43 -10.08
N SER A 106 -17.33 5.16 -9.36
CA SER A 106 -17.72 6.27 -8.48
C SER A 106 -18.57 7.33 -9.20
N ARG A 107 -18.19 7.73 -10.43
CA ARG A 107 -19.00 8.66 -11.23
C ARG A 107 -20.37 8.10 -11.62
N LYS A 108 -20.48 6.79 -11.88
CA LYS A 108 -21.72 6.13 -12.28
C LYS A 108 -22.68 5.94 -11.10
N THR A 109 -22.15 5.65 -9.92
CA THR A 109 -22.96 5.32 -8.73
C THR A 109 -23.20 6.51 -7.81
N GLY A 110 -22.41 7.58 -7.94
CA GLY A 110 -22.44 8.72 -7.01
C GLY A 110 -21.74 8.44 -5.68
N ILE A 111 -21.08 7.28 -5.53
CA ILE A 111 -20.31 6.95 -4.33
C ILE A 111 -19.11 7.90 -4.22
N THR A 112 -18.91 8.47 -3.03
CA THR A 112 -17.74 9.30 -2.76
C THR A 112 -16.50 8.40 -2.62
N LEU A 113 -15.62 8.47 -3.62
CA LEU A 113 -14.42 7.63 -3.68
C LEU A 113 -13.16 8.39 -3.29
N ARG A 114 -12.44 7.84 -2.31
CA ARG A 114 -11.07 8.23 -1.96
C ARG A 114 -10.09 7.15 -2.40
N LEU A 115 -9.05 7.56 -3.11
CA LEU A 115 -7.95 6.68 -3.51
C LEU A 115 -6.68 7.07 -2.76
N GLY A 116 -5.93 6.07 -2.29
CA GLY A 116 -4.63 6.25 -1.66
C GLY A 116 -3.59 5.27 -2.19
N ILE A 117 -2.31 5.57 -1.99
CA ILE A 117 -1.20 4.67 -2.27
C ILE A 117 -0.11 4.85 -1.20
N THR A 118 0.47 3.75 -0.73
CA THR A 118 1.71 3.79 0.05
C THR A 118 2.88 3.47 -0.86
N THR A 119 3.87 4.36 -0.92
CA THR A 119 5.08 4.18 -1.73
C THR A 119 6.32 4.49 -0.92
N ASN A 120 7.43 3.84 -1.28
CA ASN A 120 8.76 4.19 -0.80
C ASN A 120 9.32 5.48 -1.45
N GLY A 121 8.64 6.03 -2.46
CA GLY A 121 8.99 7.31 -3.08
C GLY A 121 10.07 7.25 -4.15
N THR A 122 10.76 6.12 -4.31
CA THR A 122 11.88 6.00 -5.26
C THR A 122 11.46 5.91 -6.72
N LEU A 123 10.16 5.68 -6.97
CA LEU A 123 9.56 5.59 -8.29
C LEU A 123 8.59 6.75 -8.58
N LEU A 124 8.66 7.85 -7.84
CA LEU A 124 7.90 9.07 -8.09
C LEU A 124 8.49 9.89 -9.26
N ASN A 125 8.68 9.24 -10.41
CA ASN A 125 9.04 9.93 -11.65
C ASN A 125 7.84 10.69 -12.23
N THR A 126 8.10 11.56 -13.22
CA THR A 126 7.07 12.40 -13.87
C THR A 126 5.84 11.60 -14.30
N ARG A 127 6.03 10.49 -15.01
CA ARG A 127 4.95 9.62 -15.51
C ARG A 127 4.06 9.11 -14.38
N ASN A 128 4.66 8.60 -13.31
CA ASN A 128 3.91 8.05 -12.18
C ASN A 128 3.18 9.15 -11.42
N CYS A 129 3.82 10.30 -11.18
CA CYS A 129 3.21 11.45 -10.52
C CYS A 129 2.03 12.03 -11.34
N GLU A 130 2.13 12.08 -12.67
CA GLU A 130 1.01 12.47 -13.54
C GLU A 130 -0.17 11.51 -13.43
N MET A 131 0.10 10.19 -13.39
CA MET A 131 -0.95 9.17 -13.16
C MET A 131 -1.63 9.36 -11.80
N LEU A 132 -0.85 9.55 -10.73
CA LEU A 132 -1.39 9.81 -9.39
C LEU A 132 -2.25 11.07 -9.35
N LYS A 133 -1.81 12.16 -10.00
CA LYS A 133 -2.57 13.41 -10.10
C LYS A 133 -3.86 13.23 -10.89
N ARG A 134 -3.80 12.59 -12.05
CA ARG A 134 -4.95 12.32 -12.94
C ARG A 134 -6.08 11.62 -12.20
N HIS A 135 -5.73 10.65 -11.34
CA HIS A 135 -6.69 9.88 -10.55
C HIS A 135 -6.95 10.45 -9.16
N GLN A 136 -6.37 11.60 -8.82
CA GLN A 136 -6.47 12.23 -7.50
C GLN A 136 -6.15 11.23 -6.37
N ILE A 137 -5.06 10.49 -6.51
CA ILE A 137 -4.60 9.50 -5.53
C ILE A 137 -3.78 10.21 -4.47
N GLY A 138 -4.20 10.09 -3.21
CA GLY A 138 -3.40 10.57 -2.07
C GLY A 138 -2.17 9.70 -1.85
N VAL A 139 -1.00 10.33 -1.65
CA VAL A 139 0.27 9.62 -1.45
C VAL A 139 0.65 9.57 0.01
N GLN A 140 0.80 8.36 0.54
CA GLN A 140 1.45 8.06 1.81
C GLN A 140 2.91 7.69 1.53
N LEU A 141 3.82 8.60 1.86
CA LEU A 141 5.25 8.43 1.64
C LEU A 141 5.91 7.79 2.87
N SER A 142 6.67 6.72 2.65
CA SER A 142 7.42 6.05 3.72
C SER A 142 8.79 6.68 3.93
N LEU A 143 9.01 7.31 5.08
CA LEU A 143 10.28 7.91 5.51
C LEU A 143 10.52 7.61 7.00
N ASP A 144 11.75 7.22 7.36
CA ASP A 144 12.11 6.92 8.76
C ASP A 144 12.89 8.09 9.40
N GLY A 145 12.44 9.32 9.13
CA GLY A 145 13.10 10.54 9.56
C GLY A 145 14.16 11.03 8.56
N GLY A 146 15.27 11.58 9.08
CA GLY A 146 16.35 12.11 8.26
C GLY A 146 17.17 11.01 7.57
N LYS A 147 18.12 11.42 6.72
CA LYS A 147 18.98 10.54 5.93
C LYS A 147 19.51 9.34 6.71
N GLN A 148 20.07 9.57 7.90
CA GLN A 148 20.64 8.50 8.72
C GLN A 148 19.60 7.45 9.13
N GLY A 149 18.44 7.86 9.65
CA GLY A 149 17.38 6.94 10.08
C GLY A 149 16.80 6.16 8.91
N ASN A 150 16.51 6.87 7.82
CA ASN A 150 16.01 6.28 6.59
C ASN A 150 17.00 5.26 6.01
N ASP A 151 18.27 5.63 5.89
CA ASP A 151 19.26 4.81 5.23
C ASP A 151 19.66 3.59 6.07
N VAL A 152 19.68 3.66 7.40
CA VAL A 152 19.95 2.48 8.24
C VAL A 152 18.96 1.37 7.94
N HIS A 153 17.69 1.70 7.77
CA HIS A 153 16.65 0.69 7.61
C HIS A 153 16.23 0.42 6.17
N ARG A 154 16.23 1.42 5.29
CA ARG A 154 15.65 1.35 3.93
C ARG A 154 16.76 1.29 2.89
N GLN A 155 17.17 0.07 2.58
CA GLN A 155 18.34 -0.23 1.76
C GLN A 155 17.95 -0.65 0.34
N ILE A 156 18.70 -0.24 -0.68
CA ILE A 156 18.42 -0.59 -2.08
C ILE A 156 18.71 -2.08 -2.33
N MET A 157 17.89 -2.73 -3.14
CA MET A 157 18.12 -4.09 -3.66
C MET A 157 19.18 -4.08 -4.76
N GLY A 158 20.23 -4.91 -4.65
CA GLY A 158 21.18 -5.15 -5.76
C GLY A 158 22.36 -4.18 -5.91
N GLY A 159 23.09 -3.85 -4.84
CA GLY A 159 24.37 -3.13 -4.94
C GLY A 159 25.47 -3.95 -5.62
N THR A 160 25.56 -3.91 -6.95
CA THR A 160 26.60 -4.57 -7.75
C THR A 160 27.78 -3.64 -7.97
N GLN A 161 28.68 -3.51 -7.00
CA GLN A 161 30.14 -3.40 -7.23
C GLN A 161 30.85 -3.90 -5.98
N ARG A 162 31.87 -4.76 -6.17
CA ARG A 162 32.72 -5.34 -5.11
C ARG A 162 33.09 -4.24 -4.11
N GLY A 163 32.53 -4.29 -2.90
CA GLY A 163 32.91 -3.42 -1.79
C GLY A 163 31.94 -2.30 -1.36
N LEU A 164 30.86 -2.03 -2.10
CA LEU A 164 29.88 -1.03 -1.66
C LEU A 164 28.78 -1.69 -0.80
N ARG A 165 28.86 -1.42 0.51
CA ARG A 165 27.77 -1.67 1.46
C ARG A 165 26.47 -1.08 0.94
N ALA A 166 25.37 -1.67 1.39
CA ALA A 166 23.99 -1.25 1.15
C ALA A 166 23.88 0.30 1.12
N ALA A 167 23.57 0.85 -0.06
CA ALA A 167 23.32 2.27 -0.23
C ALA A 167 21.90 2.58 0.24
N GLY A 168 21.78 3.59 1.08
CA GLY A 168 20.50 4.00 1.64
C GLY A 168 19.60 4.71 0.62
N ALA A 169 18.29 4.59 0.82
CA ALA A 169 17.28 5.02 -0.13
C ALA A 169 16.90 6.50 -0.06
N PHE A 170 17.42 7.29 0.90
CA PHE A 170 16.93 8.66 1.14
C PHE A 170 17.06 9.55 -0.09
N GLU A 171 18.23 9.56 -0.73
CA GLU A 171 18.51 10.36 -1.93
C GLU A 171 17.75 9.87 -3.18
N MET A 172 17.20 8.65 -3.15
CA MET A 172 16.42 8.11 -4.25
C MET A 172 14.95 8.55 -4.18
N VAL A 173 14.50 9.09 -3.04
CA VAL A 173 13.12 9.54 -2.86
C VAL A 173 12.87 10.76 -3.74
N GLN A 174 12.04 10.60 -4.77
CA GLN A 174 11.80 11.64 -5.78
C GLN A 174 10.63 12.56 -5.40
N ILE A 175 10.65 13.10 -4.18
CA ILE A 175 9.52 13.88 -3.65
C ILE A 175 9.36 15.22 -4.38
N GLU A 176 10.42 15.82 -4.91
CA GLU A 176 10.34 17.08 -5.65
C GLU A 176 9.45 16.94 -6.89
N ASN A 177 9.54 15.83 -7.62
CA ASN A 177 8.70 15.55 -8.78
C ASN A 177 7.21 15.56 -8.42
N TYR A 178 6.87 14.94 -7.28
CA TYR A 178 5.50 14.92 -6.78
C TYR A 178 5.06 16.33 -6.39
N LEU A 179 5.87 17.07 -5.61
CA LEU A 179 5.55 18.43 -5.21
C LEU A 179 5.38 19.38 -6.41
N GLU A 180 6.24 19.26 -7.42
CA GLU A 180 6.17 20.06 -8.64
C GLU A 180 4.86 19.82 -9.40
N ILE A 181 4.52 18.56 -9.65
CA ILE A 181 3.33 18.20 -10.43
C ILE A 181 2.04 18.61 -9.71
N PHE A 182 1.99 18.47 -8.39
CA PHE A 182 0.80 18.82 -7.60
C PHE A 182 0.71 20.32 -7.30
N ARG A 183 1.82 21.08 -7.22
CA ARG A 183 1.81 22.55 -7.13
C ARG A 183 1.33 23.21 -8.42
N ARG A 184 1.68 22.66 -9.59
CA ARG A 184 1.29 23.19 -10.93
C ARG A 184 -0.23 23.18 -11.21
N GLY A 185 -1.08 22.65 -10.31
CA GLY A 185 -2.54 22.61 -10.49
C GLY A 185 -3.35 23.23 -9.36
N ALA A 186 -2.71 23.96 -8.45
CA ALA A 186 -3.36 24.63 -7.31
C ALA A 186 -3.58 26.15 -7.54
N ALA A 187 -3.56 26.59 -8.79
CA ALA A 187 -3.82 27.97 -9.21
C ALA A 187 -5.13 28.03 -10.01
#